data_AF-A0A2H3ISQ4-F1
#
_entry.id   AF-A0A2H3ISQ4-F1
#
_cell.length_a   1.000
_cell.length_b   1.000
_cell.length_c   1.000
_cell.angle_alpha   90.00
_cell.angle_beta   90.00
_cell.angle_gamma   90.00
#
_symmetry.space_group_name_H-M   'P 1'
#
loop_
_entity.id
_entity.type
_entity.pdbx_description
1 polymer ?
#
loop_
_entity_poly.entity_id
_entity_poly.type
_entity_poly.pdbx_seq_one_letter_code
_entity_poly.pdbx_strand_id
1 'polypeptide(L)'
;MIMATYEYANGKTNDAFASIGLCARMGYAAHIDNAHPSQKMEAEEYSENEAKANTWWNILMCERTFLCETDLKHPLSTKLPRNTTSHRDDETSKERVSSTPKSETENIDAGGFACVMQATYLLDQVIKALDMTDFESRYNQLHGLDHTLQTVLAVIMDQSQGRGGIYCTAIIILLRALIIIHSHNLTYITTELNLNPESILKEKDKRLESSHAAMKTIATMVDEISTTHTSVLSLVDRIPPSFVYVIREVIKYIENAEFRVDEWDDVESRLSSSSRKFEYRWGGRQIYA
;
A
#
# COMPACT_ATOMS: atom_id res chain seq x y z
N MET A 1 -9.95 4.11 15.46
CA MET A 1 -8.74 3.88 14.65
C MET A 1 -7.67 3.12 15.43
N ILE A 2 -7.20 3.62 16.58
CA ILE A 2 -6.16 2.96 17.40
C ILE A 2 -6.51 1.48 17.68
N MET A 3 -7.74 1.19 18.09
CA MET A 3 -8.19 -0.19 18.31
C MET A 3 -8.08 -1.06 17.05
N ALA A 4 -8.53 -0.55 15.90
CA ALA A 4 -8.47 -1.26 14.63
C ALA A 4 -7.01 -1.55 14.21
N THR A 5 -6.11 -0.57 14.37
CA THR A 5 -4.67 -0.75 14.10
C THR A 5 -4.04 -1.74 15.08
N TYR A 6 -4.44 -1.73 16.35
CA TYR A 6 -4.00 -2.71 17.34
C TYR A 6 -4.46 -4.13 16.98
N GLU A 7 -5.75 -4.32 16.65
CA GLU A 7 -6.29 -5.61 16.19
C GLU A 7 -5.54 -6.12 14.97
N TYR A 8 -5.30 -5.23 14.00
CA TYR A 8 -4.56 -5.54 12.79
C TYR A 8 -3.11 -5.97 13.08
N ALA A 9 -2.41 -5.22 13.92
CA ALA A 9 -1.04 -5.54 14.34
C ALA A 9 -0.94 -6.90 15.04
N ASN A 10 -1.99 -7.30 15.77
CA ASN A 10 -2.10 -8.61 16.42
C ASN A 10 -2.63 -9.72 15.49
N GLY A 11 -2.74 -9.47 14.18
CA GLY A 11 -3.20 -10.46 13.20
C GLY A 11 -4.70 -10.73 13.20
N LYS A 12 -5.52 -9.93 13.90
CA LYS A 12 -6.98 -10.04 13.93
C LYS A 12 -7.59 -9.23 12.79
N THR A 13 -7.32 -9.62 11.55
CA THR A 13 -7.65 -8.81 10.35
C THR A 13 -9.15 -8.56 10.17
N ASN A 14 -10.00 -9.56 10.45
CA ASN A 14 -11.45 -9.41 10.40
C ASN A 14 -11.98 -8.44 11.47
N ASP A 15 -11.48 -8.53 12.71
CA ASP A 15 -11.86 -7.62 13.79
C ASP A 15 -11.43 -6.19 13.46
N ALA A 16 -10.19 -6.02 12.99
CA ALA A 16 -9.67 -4.74 12.54
C ALA A 16 -10.51 -4.12 11.41
N PHE A 17 -10.94 -4.95 10.44
CA PHE A 17 -11.81 -4.52 9.34
C PHE A 17 -13.20 -4.09 9.84
N ALA A 18 -13.78 -4.82 10.80
CA ALA A 18 -15.04 -4.42 11.43
C ALA A 18 -14.91 -3.10 12.22
N SER A 19 -13.82 -2.96 12.99
CA SER A 19 -13.51 -1.77 13.78
C SER A 19 -13.26 -0.53 12.93
N ILE A 20 -12.55 -0.67 11.80
CA ILE A 20 -12.34 0.46 10.87
C ILE A 20 -13.65 0.84 10.17
N GLY A 21 -14.51 -0.13 9.84
CA GLY A 21 -15.86 0.14 9.33
C GLY A 21 -16.74 0.91 10.33
N LEU A 22 -16.60 0.66 11.63
CA LEU A 22 -17.25 1.49 12.66
C LEU A 22 -16.70 2.92 12.67
N CYS A 23 -15.37 3.08 12.54
CA CYS A 23 -14.74 4.40 12.44
C CYS A 23 -15.25 5.17 11.21
N ALA A 24 -15.41 4.50 10.07
CA ALA A 24 -15.99 5.07 8.86
C ALA A 24 -17.41 5.60 9.10
N ARG A 25 -18.29 4.80 9.73
CA ARG A 25 -19.67 5.23 10.05
C ARG A 25 -19.69 6.44 10.98
N MET A 26 -18.83 6.47 12.00
CA MET A 26 -18.71 7.64 12.87
C MET A 26 -18.17 8.86 12.12
N GLY A 27 -17.21 8.67 11.22
CA GLY A 27 -16.68 9.73 10.37
C GLY A 27 -17.76 10.37 9.50
N TYR A 28 -18.60 9.56 8.86
CA TYR A 28 -19.77 10.06 8.12
C TYR A 28 -20.77 10.81 9.01
N ALA A 29 -21.08 10.27 10.19
CA ALA A 29 -22.00 10.93 11.12
C ALA A 29 -21.46 12.29 11.62
N ALA A 30 -20.13 12.44 11.70
CA ALA A 30 -19.45 13.67 12.08
C ALA A 30 -19.09 14.57 10.88
N HIS A 31 -19.46 14.20 9.65
CA HIS A 31 -19.16 14.92 8.41
C HIS A 31 -17.67 15.19 8.13
N ILE A 32 -16.75 14.41 8.73
CA ILE A 32 -15.31 14.60 8.49
C ILE A 32 -14.88 14.12 7.09
N ASP A 33 -15.70 13.30 6.44
CA ASP A 33 -15.53 12.86 5.05
C ASP A 33 -15.59 14.00 4.03
N ASN A 34 -16.22 15.11 4.42
CA ASN A 34 -16.37 16.31 3.60
C ASN A 34 -15.37 17.41 3.95
N ALA A 35 -14.45 17.17 4.89
CA ALA A 35 -13.46 18.17 5.29
C ALA A 35 -12.53 18.51 4.12
N HIS A 36 -12.44 19.80 3.80
CA HIS A 36 -11.59 20.33 2.74
C HIS A 36 -10.86 21.57 3.28
N PRO A 37 -9.62 21.41 3.80
CA PRO A 37 -8.84 22.55 4.24
C PRO A 37 -8.57 23.48 3.05
N SER A 38 -8.89 24.76 3.20
CA SER A 38 -8.68 25.79 2.19
C SER A 38 -7.79 26.89 2.71
N GLN A 39 -6.81 27.34 1.92
CA GLN A 39 -5.93 28.46 2.28
C GLN A 39 -6.66 29.79 2.51
N LYS A 40 -7.96 29.87 2.15
CA LYS A 40 -8.82 31.04 2.40
C LYS A 40 -9.48 31.03 3.78
N MET A 41 -9.36 29.95 4.53
CA MET A 41 -9.92 29.81 5.89
C MET A 41 -9.04 30.52 6.92
N GLU A 42 -9.64 30.91 8.03
CA GLU A 42 -8.90 31.36 9.21
C GLU A 42 -8.03 30.22 9.77
N ALA A 43 -6.93 30.56 10.46
CA ALA A 43 -5.92 29.58 10.86
C ALA A 43 -6.48 28.42 11.73
N GLU A 44 -7.40 28.73 12.64
CA GLU A 44 -8.04 27.73 13.51
C GLU A 44 -8.97 26.79 12.73
N GLU A 45 -9.80 27.36 11.84
CA GLU A 45 -10.68 26.60 10.95
C GLU A 45 -9.89 25.73 9.95
N TYR A 46 -8.78 26.25 9.43
CA TYR A 46 -7.87 25.49 8.57
C TYR A 46 -7.32 24.27 9.33
N SER A 47 -6.79 24.49 10.53
CA SER A 47 -6.20 23.41 11.35
C SER A 47 -7.23 22.34 11.72
N GLU A 48 -8.45 22.74 12.07
CA GLU A 48 -9.53 21.80 12.35
C GLU A 48 -9.91 20.98 11.10
N ASN A 49 -10.05 21.62 9.93
CA ASN A 49 -10.37 20.93 8.68
C ASN A 49 -9.23 20.02 8.22
N GLU A 50 -7.98 20.42 8.41
CA GLU A 50 -6.80 19.59 8.13
C GLU A 50 -6.79 18.35 9.02
N ALA A 51 -7.04 18.49 10.33
CA ALA A 51 -7.14 17.35 11.25
C ALA A 51 -8.27 16.39 10.85
N LYS A 52 -9.44 16.91 10.46
CA LYS A 52 -10.58 16.10 9.96
C LYS A 52 -10.23 15.37 8.66
N ALA A 53 -9.64 16.07 7.69
CA ALA A 53 -9.23 15.50 6.41
C ALA A 53 -8.17 14.41 6.60
N ASN A 54 -7.15 14.66 7.42
CA ASN A 54 -6.10 13.69 7.74
C ASN A 54 -6.68 12.47 8.46
N THR A 55 -7.63 12.67 9.36
CA THR A 55 -8.35 11.57 10.04
C THR A 55 -9.13 10.73 9.03
N TRP A 56 -9.84 11.35 8.10
CA TRP A 56 -10.57 10.64 7.04
C TRP A 56 -9.63 9.81 6.16
N TRP A 57 -8.52 10.40 5.73
CA TRP A 57 -7.49 9.70 4.95
C TRP A 57 -6.87 8.51 5.68
N ASN A 58 -6.65 8.62 6.98
CA ASN A 58 -6.18 7.49 7.78
C ASN A 58 -7.24 6.36 7.86
N ILE A 59 -8.53 6.70 7.94
CA ILE A 59 -9.61 5.71 7.87
C ILE A 59 -9.58 5.00 6.51
N LEU A 60 -9.48 5.77 5.41
CA LEU A 60 -9.41 5.22 4.04
C LEU A 60 -8.23 4.26 3.90
N MET A 61 -7.03 4.68 4.33
CA MET A 61 -5.79 3.92 4.23
C MET A 61 -5.85 2.62 5.02
N CYS A 62 -6.34 2.66 6.27
CA CYS A 62 -6.52 1.46 7.08
C CYS A 62 -7.53 0.50 6.43
N GLU A 63 -8.68 0.99 5.97
CA GLU A 63 -9.71 0.13 5.37
C GLU A 63 -9.19 -0.61 4.13
N ARG A 64 -8.49 0.07 3.20
CA ARG A 64 -7.92 -0.60 2.01
C ARG A 64 -6.83 -1.58 2.39
N THR A 65 -5.96 -1.20 3.31
CA THR A 65 -4.85 -2.08 3.74
C THR A 65 -5.37 -3.34 4.43
N PHE A 66 -6.40 -3.20 5.28
CA PHE A 66 -6.99 -4.34 5.98
C PHE A 66 -7.79 -5.23 5.03
N LEU A 67 -8.52 -4.64 4.06
CA LEU A 67 -9.27 -5.40 3.05
C LEU A 67 -8.37 -6.41 2.33
N CYS A 68 -7.14 -6.02 1.97
CA CYS A 68 -6.17 -6.89 1.32
C CYS A 68 -5.77 -8.13 2.14
N GLU A 69 -5.99 -8.14 3.45
CA GLU A 69 -5.71 -9.30 4.33
C GLU A 69 -6.97 -10.04 4.76
N THR A 70 -8.10 -9.65 4.19
CA THR A 70 -9.40 -10.31 4.33
C THR A 70 -9.81 -10.88 2.96
N ASP A 71 -11.05 -11.30 2.80
CA ASP A 71 -11.60 -11.56 1.48
C ASP A 71 -11.82 -10.20 0.77
N LEU A 72 -11.13 -9.97 -0.36
CA LEU A 72 -11.23 -8.75 -1.18
C LEU A 72 -12.66 -8.45 -1.63
N LYS A 73 -13.60 -9.39 -1.46
CA LYS A 73 -15.02 -9.25 -1.79
C LYS A 73 -15.83 -8.46 -0.74
N HIS A 74 -15.26 -8.13 0.41
CA HIS A 74 -15.98 -7.33 1.39
C HIS A 74 -16.22 -5.90 0.86
N PRO A 75 -17.46 -5.38 0.95
CA PRO A 75 -17.73 -4.03 0.49
C PRO A 75 -17.01 -3.00 1.36
N LEU A 76 -16.38 -2.02 0.72
CA LEU A 76 -15.77 -0.87 1.40
C LEU A 76 -16.88 0.01 2.00
N SER A 77 -16.69 0.40 3.27
CA SER A 77 -17.61 1.32 3.96
C SER A 77 -17.43 2.75 3.47
N THR A 78 -16.22 3.10 3.01
CA THR A 78 -15.87 4.48 2.65
C THR A 78 -15.68 4.69 1.15
N LYS A 79 -15.99 5.90 0.70
CA LYS A 79 -15.73 6.37 -0.67
C LYS A 79 -14.49 7.26 -0.69
N LEU A 80 -13.68 7.14 -1.75
CA LEU A 80 -12.60 8.09 -1.98
C LEU A 80 -13.14 9.52 -2.15
N PRO A 81 -12.45 10.54 -1.61
CA PRO A 81 -12.75 11.93 -1.90
C PRO A 81 -12.63 12.21 -3.39
N ARG A 82 -13.61 12.90 -3.97
CA ARG A 82 -13.72 13.14 -5.42
C ARG A 82 -12.64 14.08 -5.99
N ASN A 83 -11.89 14.78 -5.13
CA ASN A 83 -11.05 15.93 -5.52
C ASN A 83 -9.53 15.67 -5.47
N THR A 84 -9.07 14.43 -5.33
CA THR A 84 -7.64 14.11 -5.17
C THR A 84 -6.77 14.43 -6.39
N THR A 85 -7.37 14.70 -7.55
CA THR A 85 -6.66 15.02 -8.79
C THR A 85 -6.47 16.52 -9.04
N SER A 86 -6.98 17.41 -8.19
CA SER A 86 -7.06 18.86 -8.49
C SER A 86 -5.95 19.73 -7.88
N HIS A 87 -4.86 19.17 -7.35
CA HIS A 87 -3.78 19.97 -6.74
C HIS A 87 -2.49 20.08 -7.57
N ARG A 88 -2.53 19.80 -8.87
CA ARG A 88 -1.38 20.03 -9.77
C ARG A 88 -1.55 21.15 -10.81
N ASP A 89 -2.75 21.71 -10.96
CA ASP A 89 -3.00 22.80 -11.90
C ASP A 89 -3.40 24.07 -11.14
N ASP A 90 -2.42 24.73 -10.51
CA ASP A 90 -2.49 26.18 -10.38
C ASP A 90 -1.07 26.76 -10.52
N GLU A 91 -0.67 26.92 -11.78
CA GLU A 91 0.40 27.81 -12.17
C GLU A 91 0.05 29.24 -11.73
N THR A 92 0.50 29.66 -10.55
CA THR A 92 0.88 31.06 -10.29
C THR A 92 1.63 31.19 -8.96
N SER A 93 2.89 30.76 -8.94
CA SER A 93 3.84 31.19 -7.90
C SER A 93 4.23 32.65 -8.15
N LYS A 94 3.37 33.59 -7.74
CA LYS A 94 3.81 34.96 -7.45
C LYS A 94 4.46 34.97 -6.09
N GLU A 95 5.78 35.03 -6.14
CA GLU A 95 6.70 35.53 -5.12
C GLU A 95 6.02 36.50 -4.13
N ARG A 96 5.81 36.04 -2.89
CA ARG A 96 5.72 36.90 -1.71
C ARG A 96 6.53 36.30 -0.58
N VAL A 97 7.72 36.87 -0.43
CA VAL A 97 8.52 36.80 0.78
C VAL A 97 7.68 37.32 1.96
N SER A 98 7.26 36.43 2.83
CA SER A 98 7.00 36.78 4.24
C SER A 98 7.65 35.72 5.11
N SER A 99 8.83 36.08 5.59
CA SER A 99 9.69 35.34 6.51
C SER A 99 8.98 35.01 7.82
N THR A 100 8.58 33.77 7.95
CA THR A 100 8.49 33.06 9.24
C THR A 100 9.07 31.67 9.00
N PRO A 101 10.11 31.21 9.72
CA PRO A 101 10.64 29.88 9.50
C PRO A 101 9.66 28.87 10.10
N LYS A 102 8.69 28.41 9.29
CA LYS A 102 8.01 27.15 9.56
C LYS A 102 9.08 26.06 9.54
N SER A 103 9.16 25.28 10.60
CA SER A 103 10.24 24.32 10.78
C SER A 103 10.34 23.41 9.56
N GLU A 104 11.56 23.10 9.13
CA GLU A 104 11.81 22.17 8.01
C GLU A 104 11.12 20.81 8.21
N THR A 105 10.73 20.49 9.46
CA THR A 105 9.98 19.30 9.84
C THR A 105 8.53 19.30 9.34
N GLU A 106 7.84 20.45 9.29
CA GLU A 106 6.44 20.53 8.82
C GLU A 106 6.32 20.30 7.31
N ASN A 107 7.30 20.79 6.53
CA ASN A 107 7.31 20.60 5.08
C ASN A 107 7.67 19.16 4.66
N ILE A 108 8.49 18.47 5.45
CA ILE A 108 8.88 17.07 5.17
C ILE A 108 7.73 16.11 5.53
N ASP A 109 7.00 16.37 6.62
CA ASP A 109 5.88 15.52 7.06
C ASP A 109 4.68 15.60 6.10
N ALA A 110 4.40 16.80 5.57
CA ALA A 110 3.38 17.00 4.54
C ALA A 110 3.65 16.19 3.26
N GLY A 111 4.93 16.05 2.87
CA GLY A 111 5.34 15.24 1.72
C GLY A 111 5.11 13.74 1.94
N GLY A 112 5.46 13.24 3.12
CA GLY A 112 5.25 11.84 3.50
C GLY A 112 3.79 11.42 3.48
N PHE A 113 2.94 12.23 4.12
CA PHE A 113 1.51 11.96 4.17
C PHE A 113 0.86 12.04 2.78
N ALA A 114 1.26 13.00 1.94
CA ALA A 114 0.81 13.09 0.56
C ALA A 114 1.16 11.83 -0.26
N CYS A 115 2.37 11.29 -0.09
CA CYS A 115 2.76 10.02 -0.71
C CYS A 115 1.88 8.85 -0.23
N VAL A 116 1.53 8.79 1.06
CA VAL A 116 0.62 7.76 1.60
C VAL A 116 -0.79 7.88 1.01
N MET A 117 -1.32 9.10 0.89
CA MET A 117 -2.62 9.35 0.25
C MET A 117 -2.61 8.91 -1.22
N GLN A 118 -1.55 9.25 -1.96
CA GLN A 118 -1.40 8.85 -3.36
C GLN A 118 -1.30 7.33 -3.51
N ALA A 119 -0.49 6.67 -2.68
CA ALA A 119 -0.37 5.21 -2.67
C ALA A 119 -1.71 4.54 -2.34
N THR A 120 -2.44 5.07 -1.35
CA THR A 120 -3.78 4.58 -0.96
C THR A 120 -4.79 4.74 -2.10
N TYR A 121 -4.76 5.88 -2.79
CA TYR A 121 -5.60 6.12 -3.96
C TYR A 121 -5.33 5.08 -5.06
N LEU A 122 -4.06 4.83 -5.39
CA LEU A 122 -3.69 3.85 -6.41
C LEU A 122 -4.09 2.42 -6.02
N LEU A 123 -3.92 2.05 -4.74
CA LEU A 123 -4.39 0.75 -4.24
C LEU A 123 -5.92 0.59 -4.40
N ASP A 124 -6.70 1.64 -4.10
CA ASP A 124 -8.15 1.63 -4.31
C ASP A 124 -8.52 1.47 -5.79
N GLN A 125 -7.76 2.07 -6.71
CA GLN A 125 -7.97 1.85 -8.15
C GLN A 125 -7.66 0.41 -8.57
N VAL A 126 -6.64 -0.22 -8.00
CA VAL A 126 -6.34 -1.65 -8.26
C VAL A 126 -7.48 -2.53 -7.78
N ILE A 127 -7.98 -2.32 -6.57
CA ILE A 127 -9.12 -3.08 -6.02
C ILE A 127 -10.34 -2.95 -6.94
N LYS A 128 -10.69 -1.73 -7.37
CA LYS A 128 -11.79 -1.50 -8.32
C LYS A 128 -11.58 -2.16 -9.68
N ALA A 129 -10.35 -2.17 -10.18
CA ALA A 129 -10.03 -2.81 -11.45
C ALA A 129 -10.23 -4.33 -11.37
N LEU A 130 -9.94 -4.97 -10.23
CA LEU A 130 -10.18 -6.39 -10.02
C LEU A 130 -11.66 -6.77 -10.06
N ASP A 131 -12.54 -5.88 -9.60
CA ASP A 131 -14.01 -6.07 -9.65
C ASP A 131 -14.61 -5.91 -11.06
N MET A 132 -13.81 -5.47 -12.05
CA MET A 132 -14.29 -5.35 -13.42
C MET A 132 -14.56 -6.73 -14.03
N THR A 133 -15.77 -6.89 -14.60
CA THR A 133 -16.20 -8.14 -15.24
C THR A 133 -15.60 -8.34 -16.61
N ASP A 134 -15.36 -7.24 -17.35
CA ASP A 134 -14.77 -7.29 -18.68
C ASP A 134 -13.25 -7.50 -18.59
N PHE A 135 -12.76 -8.57 -19.21
CA PHE A 135 -11.36 -8.98 -19.13
C PHE A 135 -10.42 -7.94 -19.74
N GLU A 136 -10.75 -7.43 -20.94
CA GLU A 136 -9.87 -6.50 -21.66
C GLU A 136 -9.77 -5.16 -20.93
N SER A 137 -10.90 -4.63 -20.44
CA SER A 137 -10.93 -3.41 -19.63
C SER A 137 -10.17 -3.59 -18.32
N ARG A 138 -10.36 -4.71 -17.61
CA ARG A 138 -9.60 -5.04 -16.40
C ARG A 138 -8.10 -5.08 -16.68
N TYR A 139 -7.70 -5.79 -17.71
CA TYR A 139 -6.29 -5.93 -18.09
C TYR A 139 -5.67 -4.57 -18.42
N ASN A 140 -6.31 -3.77 -19.28
CA ASN A 140 -5.79 -2.46 -19.67
C ASN A 140 -5.69 -1.51 -18.47
N GLN A 141 -6.67 -1.54 -17.57
CA GLN A 141 -6.66 -0.74 -16.35
C GLN A 141 -5.53 -1.17 -15.40
N LEU A 142 -5.38 -2.47 -15.14
CA LEU A 142 -4.29 -3.00 -14.29
C LEU A 142 -2.92 -2.72 -14.90
N HIS A 143 -2.76 -2.82 -16.22
CA HIS A 143 -1.51 -2.53 -16.92
C HIS A 143 -1.12 -1.04 -16.80
N GLY A 144 -2.09 -0.12 -16.96
CA GLY A 144 -1.85 1.30 -16.74
C GLY A 144 -1.51 1.64 -15.28
N LEU A 145 -2.19 0.97 -14.34
CA LEU A 145 -1.92 1.12 -12.91
C LEU A 145 -0.53 0.59 -12.52
N ASP A 146 -0.09 -0.54 -13.08
CA ASP A 146 1.25 -1.10 -12.88
C ASP A 146 2.34 -0.06 -13.21
N HIS A 147 2.29 0.52 -14.42
CA HIS A 147 3.24 1.56 -14.81
C HIS A 147 3.20 2.78 -13.88
N THR A 148 2.00 3.21 -13.47
CA THR A 148 1.82 4.36 -12.57
C THR A 148 2.40 4.07 -11.18
N LEU A 149 2.15 2.88 -10.63
CA LEU A 149 2.67 2.42 -9.35
C LEU A 149 4.19 2.35 -9.36
N GLN A 150 4.79 1.76 -10.40
CA GLN A 150 6.25 1.69 -10.55
C GLN A 150 6.87 3.08 -10.66
N THR A 151 6.25 3.99 -11.41
CA THR A 151 6.72 5.38 -11.55
C THR A 151 6.70 6.11 -10.22
N VAL A 152 5.59 6.03 -9.47
CA VAL A 152 5.47 6.68 -8.15
C VAL A 152 6.44 6.06 -7.15
N LEU A 153 6.60 4.74 -7.16
CA LEU A 153 7.56 4.04 -6.32
C LEU A 153 8.98 4.50 -6.59
N ALA A 154 9.38 4.61 -7.87
CA ALA A 154 10.72 5.09 -8.25
C ALA A 154 10.97 6.52 -7.75
N VAL A 155 10.00 7.42 -7.89
CA VAL A 155 10.11 8.81 -7.39
C VAL A 155 10.26 8.85 -5.86
N ILE A 156 9.44 8.08 -5.14
CA ILE A 156 9.51 8.04 -3.66
C ILE A 156 10.84 7.42 -3.20
N MET A 157 11.31 6.37 -3.87
CA MET A 157 12.59 5.74 -3.55
C MET A 157 13.76 6.70 -3.76
N ASP A 158 13.77 7.46 -4.85
CA ASP A 158 14.78 8.51 -5.11
C ASP A 158 14.74 9.61 -4.04
N GLN A 159 13.55 10.07 -3.65
CA GLN A 159 13.38 11.05 -2.57
C GLN A 159 13.81 10.52 -1.20
N SER A 160 13.61 9.23 -0.94
CA SER A 160 13.99 8.60 0.32
C SER A 160 15.50 8.46 0.49
N GLN A 161 16.26 8.44 -0.62
CA GLN A 161 17.72 8.21 -0.63
C GLN A 161 18.12 6.96 0.20
N GLY A 162 17.26 5.93 0.20
CA GLY A 162 17.47 4.71 0.99
C GLY A 162 17.32 4.88 2.51
N ARG A 163 16.88 6.04 3.00
CA ARG A 163 16.62 6.27 4.43
C ARG A 163 15.23 5.77 4.79
N GLY A 164 15.17 4.76 5.66
CA GLY A 164 13.92 4.34 6.30
C GLY A 164 13.31 5.48 7.12
N GLY A 165 11.97 5.56 7.14
CA GLY A 165 11.23 6.59 7.87
C GLY A 165 9.92 6.98 7.20
N ILE A 166 9.73 8.27 6.97
CA ILE A 166 8.47 8.93 6.61
C ILE A 166 7.79 8.33 5.36
N TYR A 167 8.55 7.75 4.42
CA TYR A 167 8.01 7.16 3.19
C TYR A 167 7.69 5.66 3.28
N CYS A 168 8.08 4.96 4.36
CA CYS A 168 7.94 3.50 4.46
C CYS A 168 6.49 3.05 4.25
N THR A 169 5.52 3.75 4.85
CA THR A 169 4.10 3.42 4.69
C THR A 169 3.65 3.51 3.24
N ALA A 170 4.04 4.56 2.51
CA ALA A 170 3.69 4.72 1.10
C ALA A 170 4.32 3.62 0.24
N ILE A 171 5.62 3.35 0.43
CA ILE A 171 6.35 2.28 -0.26
C ILE A 171 5.66 0.94 -0.06
N ILE A 172 5.28 0.60 1.18
CA ILE A 172 4.65 -0.68 1.52
C ILE A 172 3.26 -0.82 0.88
N ILE A 173 2.48 0.27 0.81
CA ILE A 173 1.19 0.27 0.11
C ILE A 173 1.38 0.07 -1.40
N LEU A 174 2.39 0.70 -2.00
CA LEU A 174 2.72 0.54 -3.43
C LEU A 174 3.18 -0.88 -3.75
N LEU A 175 4.10 -1.44 -2.94
CA LEU A 175 4.54 -2.82 -3.08
C LEU A 175 3.36 -3.80 -2.97
N ARG A 176 2.47 -3.58 -2.00
CA ARG A 176 1.24 -4.36 -1.85
C ARG A 176 0.37 -4.30 -3.12
N ALA A 177 0.16 -3.12 -3.68
CA ALA A 177 -0.62 -2.97 -4.91
C ALA A 177 0.01 -3.71 -6.10
N LEU A 178 1.34 -3.60 -6.27
CA LEU A 178 2.08 -4.31 -7.32
C LEU A 178 1.99 -5.83 -7.16
N ILE A 179 2.16 -6.35 -5.94
CA ILE A 179 1.99 -7.77 -5.63
C ILE A 179 0.60 -8.25 -6.03
N ILE A 180 -0.45 -7.48 -5.72
CA ILE A 180 -1.83 -7.83 -6.08
C ILE A 180 -1.98 -7.94 -7.61
N ILE A 181 -1.47 -6.96 -8.37
CA ILE A 181 -1.53 -6.97 -9.84
C ILE A 181 -0.82 -8.22 -10.40
N HIS A 182 0.43 -8.45 -10.00
CA HIS A 182 1.22 -9.52 -10.59
C HIS A 182 0.75 -10.91 -10.13
N SER A 183 0.31 -11.07 -8.88
CA SER A 183 -0.28 -12.32 -8.41
C SER A 183 -1.58 -12.65 -9.15
N HIS A 184 -2.41 -11.63 -9.43
CA HIS A 184 -3.61 -11.79 -10.26
C HIS A 184 -3.25 -12.24 -11.68
N ASN A 185 -2.28 -11.57 -12.32
CA ASN A 185 -1.84 -11.91 -13.67
C ASN A 185 -1.29 -13.34 -13.75
N LEU A 186 -0.43 -13.74 -12.80
CA LEU A 186 0.12 -15.10 -12.73
C LEU A 186 -0.99 -16.14 -12.57
N THR A 187 -1.92 -15.93 -11.63
CA THR A 187 -3.05 -16.84 -11.40
C THR A 187 -3.94 -16.97 -12.64
N TYR A 188 -4.25 -15.86 -13.29
CA TYR A 188 -5.07 -15.83 -14.51
C TYR A 188 -4.40 -16.58 -15.66
N ILE A 189 -3.10 -16.33 -15.88
CA ILE A 189 -2.33 -16.97 -16.95
C ILE A 189 -2.25 -18.49 -16.76
N THR A 190 -2.03 -18.95 -15.52
CA THR A 190 -1.93 -20.37 -15.18
C THR A 190 -3.27 -21.09 -15.18
N THR A 191 -4.36 -20.42 -14.80
CA THR A 191 -5.68 -21.06 -14.62
C THR A 191 -6.60 -20.92 -15.82
N GLU A 192 -6.77 -19.70 -16.36
CA GLU A 192 -7.82 -19.41 -17.35
C GLU A 192 -7.32 -19.51 -18.80
N LEU A 193 -6.07 -19.13 -19.08
CA LEU A 193 -5.52 -19.18 -20.44
C LEU A 193 -5.02 -20.57 -20.87
N ASN A 194 -4.79 -21.50 -19.94
CA ASN A 194 -4.45 -22.89 -20.27
C ASN A 194 -5.64 -23.67 -20.88
N LEU A 195 -6.83 -23.06 -20.93
CA LEU A 195 -8.03 -23.63 -21.55
C LEU A 195 -8.19 -23.28 -23.06
N ASN A 196 -7.42 -22.33 -23.60
CA ASN A 196 -7.56 -21.93 -25.02
C ASN A 196 -6.22 -21.44 -25.66
N PRO A 197 -5.39 -22.36 -26.20
CA PRO A 197 -3.96 -22.10 -26.45
C PRO A 197 -3.58 -21.45 -27.80
N GLU A 198 -4.44 -21.37 -28.81
CA GLU A 198 -3.94 -21.30 -30.21
C GLU A 198 -3.61 -19.91 -30.79
N SER A 199 -3.93 -18.77 -30.15
CA SER A 199 -3.68 -17.44 -30.75
C SER A 199 -2.93 -16.41 -29.90
N ILE A 200 -2.61 -16.69 -28.63
CA ILE A 200 -2.06 -15.69 -27.69
C ILE A 200 -0.77 -16.19 -26.99
N LEU A 201 -0.09 -17.20 -27.51
CA LEU A 201 1.11 -17.78 -26.84
C LEU A 201 2.22 -16.74 -26.58
N LYS A 202 2.63 -15.96 -27.59
CA LYS A 202 3.72 -14.98 -27.44
C LYS A 202 3.40 -13.85 -26.46
N GLU A 203 2.16 -13.35 -26.49
CA GLU A 203 1.73 -12.28 -25.60
C GLU A 203 1.53 -12.82 -24.17
N LYS A 204 1.08 -14.07 -24.03
CA LYS A 204 1.01 -14.78 -22.75
C LYS A 204 2.40 -14.95 -22.12
N ASP A 205 3.37 -15.45 -22.89
CA ASP A 205 4.74 -15.67 -22.41
C ASP A 205 5.37 -14.35 -21.96
N LYS A 206 5.22 -13.29 -22.77
CA LYS A 206 5.70 -11.95 -22.40
C LYS A 206 5.09 -11.42 -21.10
N ARG A 207 3.78 -11.63 -20.88
CA ARG A 207 3.08 -11.20 -19.66
C ARG A 207 3.53 -12.00 -18.43
N LEU A 208 3.73 -13.30 -18.62
CA LEU A 208 4.24 -14.20 -17.59
C LEU A 208 5.65 -13.78 -17.16
N GLU A 209 6.55 -13.61 -18.13
CA GLU A 209 7.92 -13.13 -17.90
C GLU A 209 7.94 -11.78 -17.20
N SER A 210 7.12 -10.82 -17.65
CA SER A 210 7.02 -9.50 -17.04
C SER A 210 6.57 -9.58 -15.58
N SER A 211 5.55 -10.39 -15.27
CA SER A 211 5.05 -10.53 -13.91
C SER A 211 6.04 -11.26 -13.00
N HIS A 212 6.75 -12.26 -13.49
CA HIS A 212 7.84 -12.90 -12.74
C HIS A 212 9.01 -11.95 -12.49
N ALA A 213 9.40 -11.13 -13.47
CA ALA A 213 10.47 -10.15 -13.31
C ALA A 213 10.11 -9.09 -12.26
N ALA A 214 8.87 -8.60 -12.28
CA ALA A 214 8.36 -7.67 -11.29
C ALA A 214 8.32 -8.31 -9.89
N MET A 215 7.76 -9.52 -9.77
CA MET A 215 7.73 -10.24 -8.48
C MET A 215 9.12 -10.55 -7.94
N LYS A 216 10.10 -10.91 -8.79
CA LYS A 216 11.51 -11.06 -8.40
C LYS A 216 12.07 -9.76 -7.85
N THR A 217 11.83 -8.64 -8.52
CA THR A 217 12.27 -7.31 -8.09
C THR A 217 11.66 -6.94 -6.74
N ILE A 218 10.35 -7.16 -6.58
CA ILE A 218 9.65 -6.93 -5.31
C ILE A 218 10.23 -7.80 -4.20
N ALA A 219 10.48 -9.09 -4.47
CA ALA A 219 11.05 -10.00 -3.49
C ALA A 219 12.43 -9.52 -3.00
N THR A 220 13.30 -9.07 -3.91
CA THR A 220 14.59 -8.46 -3.56
C THR A 220 14.41 -7.22 -2.69
N MET A 221 13.54 -6.28 -3.07
CA MET A 221 13.27 -5.08 -2.28
C MET A 221 12.75 -5.42 -0.87
N VAL A 222 11.87 -6.42 -0.76
CA VAL A 222 11.28 -6.83 0.52
C VAL A 222 12.32 -7.51 1.42
N ASP A 223 13.24 -8.30 0.86
CA ASP A 223 14.37 -8.86 1.59
C ASP A 223 15.33 -7.77 2.08
N GLU A 224 15.67 -6.79 1.23
CA GLU A 224 16.52 -5.64 1.61
C GLU A 224 15.89 -4.80 2.73
N ILE A 225 14.59 -4.49 2.63
CA ILE A 225 13.85 -3.77 3.68
C ILE A 225 13.83 -4.59 4.97
N SER A 226 13.54 -5.89 4.87
CA SER A 226 13.47 -6.80 6.04
C SER A 226 14.80 -6.91 6.76
N THR A 227 15.89 -7.12 6.02
CA THR A 227 17.25 -7.24 6.58
C THR A 227 17.70 -5.95 7.24
N THR A 228 17.43 -4.80 6.61
CA THR A 228 17.75 -3.48 7.14
C THR A 228 17.03 -3.22 8.47
N HIS A 229 15.72 -3.51 8.54
CA HIS A 229 14.87 -3.15 9.67
C HIS A 229 14.77 -4.20 10.79
N THR A 230 15.22 -5.43 10.55
CA THR A 230 15.28 -6.48 11.59
C THR A 230 16.67 -6.73 12.15
N SER A 231 17.65 -5.91 11.74
CA SER A 231 19.02 -5.91 12.26
C SER A 231 19.09 -5.50 13.74
N VAL A 232 18.23 -4.57 14.15
CA VAL A 232 18.11 -4.09 15.53
C VAL A 232 16.63 -3.96 15.90
N LEU A 233 16.24 -4.40 17.09
CA LEU A 233 14.84 -4.42 17.53
C LEU A 233 14.17 -3.02 17.48
N SER A 234 14.92 -1.96 17.76
CA SER A 234 14.41 -0.57 17.69
C SER A 234 14.07 -0.09 16.27
N LEU A 235 14.55 -0.78 15.23
CA LEU A 235 14.25 -0.46 13.83
C LEU A 235 12.99 -1.17 13.33
N VAL A 236 12.53 -2.21 14.04
CA VAL A 236 11.27 -2.92 13.77
C VAL A 236 10.08 -1.97 13.93
N ASP A 237 10.14 -1.07 14.92
CA ASP A 237 9.10 -0.09 15.22
C ASP A 237 8.98 1.02 14.17
N ARG A 238 9.94 1.11 13.22
CA ARG A 238 9.94 2.10 12.13
C ARG A 238 9.20 1.62 10.89
N ILE A 239 8.78 0.35 10.86
CA ILE A 239 8.01 -0.23 9.77
C ILE A 239 6.57 -0.41 10.22
N PRO A 240 5.57 -0.03 9.40
CA PRO A 240 4.18 -0.26 9.74
C PRO A 240 3.87 -1.77 9.80
N PRO A 241 2.94 -2.20 10.69
CA PRO A 241 2.55 -3.61 10.80
C PRO A 241 2.12 -4.25 9.48
N SER A 242 1.66 -3.44 8.52
CA SER A 242 1.25 -3.89 7.20
C SER A 242 2.36 -4.46 6.31
N PHE A 243 3.62 -4.33 6.71
CA PHE A 243 4.74 -4.95 6.01
C PHE A 243 4.75 -6.48 6.14
N VAL A 244 4.21 -7.03 7.24
CA VAL A 244 4.18 -8.48 7.47
C VAL A 244 3.41 -9.20 6.35
N TYR A 245 2.34 -8.59 5.84
CA TYR A 245 1.64 -9.11 4.67
C TYR A 245 2.51 -9.14 3.42
N VAL A 246 3.25 -8.07 3.15
CA VAL A 246 4.12 -8.00 1.97
C VAL A 246 5.15 -9.13 2.03
N ILE A 247 5.73 -9.39 3.21
CA ILE A 247 6.61 -10.53 3.43
C ILE A 247 5.89 -11.86 3.14
N ARG A 248 4.68 -12.07 3.69
CA ARG A 248 3.91 -13.31 3.50
C ARG A 248 3.57 -13.56 2.03
N GLU A 249 3.15 -12.55 1.29
CA GLU A 249 2.84 -12.71 -0.13
C GLU A 249 4.08 -12.99 -0.98
N VAL A 250 5.23 -12.38 -0.65
CA VAL A 250 6.51 -12.73 -1.29
C VAL A 250 6.92 -14.16 -1.00
N ILE A 251 6.78 -14.63 0.25
CA ILE A 251 7.06 -16.04 0.60
C ILE A 251 6.16 -16.97 -0.20
N LYS A 252 4.85 -16.70 -0.26
CA LYS A 252 3.91 -17.49 -1.08
C LYS A 252 4.32 -17.52 -2.56
N TYR A 253 4.79 -16.40 -3.10
CA TYR A 253 5.29 -16.35 -4.47
C TYR A 253 6.52 -17.25 -4.66
N ILE A 254 7.48 -17.20 -3.73
CA ILE A 254 8.70 -18.03 -3.77
C ILE A 254 8.35 -19.53 -3.65
N GLU A 255 7.44 -19.89 -2.74
CA GLU A 255 7.00 -21.28 -2.53
C GLU A 255 6.30 -21.86 -3.78
N ASN A 256 5.53 -21.03 -4.49
CA ASN A 256 4.80 -21.43 -5.69
C ASN A 256 5.59 -21.29 -6.99
N ALA A 257 6.80 -20.73 -6.97
CA ALA A 257 7.61 -20.57 -8.17
C ALA A 257 8.06 -21.96 -8.67
N GLU A 258 7.61 -22.35 -9.85
CA GLU A 258 7.95 -23.63 -10.50
C GLU A 258 9.46 -23.83 -10.71
N PHE A 259 10.24 -22.74 -10.62
CA PHE A 259 11.70 -22.72 -10.73
C PHE A 259 12.32 -22.24 -9.42
N ARG A 260 12.21 -23.05 -8.35
CA ARG A 260 13.04 -22.88 -7.15
C ARG A 260 14.51 -23.05 -7.54
N VAL A 261 15.20 -21.93 -7.65
CA VAL A 261 16.66 -21.88 -7.67
C VAL A 261 17.13 -21.82 -6.22
N ASP A 262 18.23 -22.50 -5.87
CA ASP A 262 18.85 -22.46 -4.53
C ASP A 262 19.01 -21.03 -3.95
N GLU A 263 19.10 -20.02 -4.83
CA GLU A 263 19.12 -18.59 -4.52
C GLU A 263 17.91 -18.14 -3.67
N TRP A 264 16.74 -18.74 -3.85
CA TRP A 264 15.50 -18.35 -3.17
C TRP A 264 15.32 -18.99 -1.79
N ASP A 265 15.96 -20.13 -1.51
CA ASP A 265 15.85 -20.79 -0.20
C ASP A 265 16.41 -19.89 0.92
N ASP A 266 17.53 -19.22 0.63
CA ASP A 266 18.16 -18.26 1.53
C ASP A 266 17.27 -17.03 1.78
N VAL A 267 16.61 -16.52 0.72
CA VAL A 267 15.68 -15.38 0.81
C VAL A 267 14.45 -15.78 1.62
N GLU A 268 13.84 -16.93 1.34
CA GLU A 268 12.68 -17.46 2.05
C GLU A 268 12.97 -17.63 3.55
N SER A 269 14.14 -18.17 3.88
CA SER A 269 14.60 -18.34 5.26
C SER A 269 14.74 -17.00 5.99
N ARG A 270 15.38 -16.01 5.36
CA ARG A 270 15.53 -14.65 5.92
C ARG A 270 14.20 -13.94 6.10
N LEU A 271 13.32 -14.00 5.11
CA LEU A 271 11.98 -13.42 5.15
C LEU A 271 11.11 -14.09 6.22
N SER A 272 11.15 -15.41 6.33
CA SER A 272 10.45 -16.17 7.37
C SER A 272 10.92 -15.78 8.77
N SER A 273 12.24 -15.64 8.97
CA SER A 273 12.82 -15.18 10.23
C SER A 273 12.39 -13.74 10.55
N SER A 274 12.42 -12.85 9.56
CA SER A 274 11.99 -11.46 9.70
C SER A 274 10.51 -11.35 10.05
N SER A 275 9.66 -12.11 9.37
CA SER A 275 8.22 -12.20 9.64
C SER A 275 7.95 -12.56 11.10
N ARG A 276 8.63 -13.60 11.63
CA ARG A 276 8.50 -14.00 13.05
C ARG A 276 8.91 -12.90 14.02
N LYS A 277 9.95 -12.13 13.71
CA LYS A 277 10.37 -10.99 14.55
C LYS A 277 9.31 -9.90 14.57
N PHE A 278 8.74 -9.56 13.41
CA PHE A 278 7.63 -8.60 13.33
C PHE A 278 6.39 -9.11 14.08
N GLU A 279 5.99 -10.36 13.84
CA GLU A 279 4.85 -10.97 14.54
C GLU A 279 5.05 -10.97 16.06
N TYR A 280 6.24 -11.34 16.54
CA TYR A 280 6.56 -11.28 17.96
C TYR A 280 6.45 -9.85 18.51
N ARG A 281 6.98 -8.86 17.78
CA ARG A 281 6.97 -7.45 18.21
C ARG A 281 5.55 -6.86 18.29
N TRP A 282 4.69 -7.25 17.34
CA TRP A 282 3.34 -6.71 17.18
C TRP A 282 2.26 -7.56 17.88
N GLY A 283 2.63 -8.68 18.50
CA GLY A 283 1.73 -9.58 19.24
C GLY A 283 1.00 -10.62 18.38
N GLY A 284 1.43 -10.78 17.13
CA GLY A 284 0.76 -11.57 16.09
C GLY A 284 0.76 -13.10 16.25
N ARG A 285 1.41 -13.68 17.27
CA ARG A 285 1.29 -15.11 17.63
C ARG A 285 1.90 -15.39 19.00
N GLN A 286 1.03 -15.59 19.99
CA GLN A 286 1.35 -16.29 21.24
C GLN A 286 0.50 -17.57 21.29
N ILE A 287 0.53 -18.38 20.23
CA ILE A 287 -0.11 -19.70 20.22
C ILE A 287 0.78 -20.62 19.39
N TYR A 288 1.72 -21.29 20.06
CA TYR A 288 2.08 -22.71 19.92
C TYR A 288 3.07 -23.00 21.05
N ALA A 289 2.51 -23.41 22.19
CA ALA A 289 3.16 -24.25 23.18
C ALA A 289 2.44 -25.59 23.17
#